data_AF-A0A1Y1UVU9-F1
#
_entry.id   AF-A0A1Y1UVU9-F1
#
_cell.length_a   1.000
_cell.length_b   1.000
_cell.length_c   1.000
_cell.angle_alpha   90.00
_cell.angle_beta   90.00
_cell.angle_gamma   90.00
#
_symmetry.space_group_name_H-M   'P 1'
#
loop_
_entity.id
_entity.type
_entity.pdbx_description
1 polymer ?
#
loop_
_entity_poly.entity_id
_entity_poly.type
_entity_poly.pdbx_seq_one_letter_code
_entity_poly.pdbx_strand_id
1 'polypeptide(L)'
;FITDYDLYLLDLKKIIPEEHIKMFNPDFVEQYCTINDKLIGLPVTLSFSVLYSNRNILNKYNKNIPKTWDELLDTSKYILEMERTNYNNTELRAYNGLFNGIYITFISYHYK
;
A
#
# COMPACT_ATOMS: atom_id res chain seq x y z
N PHE A 1 13.13 15.88 -10.02
CA PHE A 1 13.99 14.73 -10.38
C PHE A 1 13.74 14.27 -11.81
N ILE A 2 12.61 13.63 -12.16
CA ILE A 2 12.35 13.23 -13.57
C ILE A 2 12.15 14.45 -14.47
N THR A 3 11.48 15.49 -13.98
CA THR A 3 11.29 16.78 -14.66
C THR A 3 12.60 17.49 -15.02
N ASP A 4 13.71 17.15 -14.37
CA ASP A 4 15.01 17.79 -14.62
C ASP A 4 15.73 17.16 -15.82
N TYR A 5 15.23 16.01 -16.31
CA TYR A 5 15.81 15.26 -17.43
C TYR A 5 14.81 15.02 -18.58
N ASP A 6 13.59 15.56 -18.51
CA ASP A 6 12.49 15.27 -19.45
C ASP A 6 12.84 15.59 -20.92
N LEU A 7 13.66 16.63 -21.14
CA LEU A 7 14.20 17.04 -22.44
C LEU A 7 15.02 15.91 -23.10
N TYR A 8 15.69 15.07 -22.32
CA TYR A 8 16.56 14.00 -22.81
C TYR A 8 15.84 12.66 -22.96
N LEU A 9 14.63 12.52 -22.42
CA LEU A 9 13.85 11.30 -22.55
C LEU A 9 13.26 11.18 -23.96
N LEU A 10 12.93 9.98 -24.40
CA LEU A 10 12.34 9.78 -25.72
C LEU A 10 10.82 9.87 -25.62
N ASP A 11 10.16 10.47 -26.63
CA ASP A 11 8.70 10.43 -26.71
C ASP A 11 8.24 9.08 -27.27
N LEU A 12 7.80 8.19 -26.39
CA LEU A 12 7.40 6.84 -26.75
C LEU A 12 6.13 6.83 -27.62
N LYS A 13 5.29 7.87 -27.61
CA LYS A 13 4.12 7.98 -28.52
C LYS A 13 4.53 7.94 -30.00
N LYS A 14 5.78 8.33 -30.32
CA LYS A 14 6.30 8.38 -31.69
C LYS A 14 6.81 7.04 -32.20
N ILE A 15 6.93 6.04 -31.32
CA ILE A 15 7.65 4.78 -31.60
C ILE A 15 6.78 3.58 -31.27
N ILE A 16 6.03 3.66 -30.17
CA ILE A 16 5.15 2.60 -29.72
C ILE A 16 3.77 2.84 -30.34
N PRO A 17 3.20 1.83 -31.05
CA PRO A 17 1.84 1.90 -31.55
C PRO A 17 0.81 2.23 -30.45
N GLU A 18 -0.17 3.05 -30.80
CA GLU A 18 -1.18 3.53 -29.85
C GLU A 18 -1.97 2.39 -29.21
N GLU A 19 -2.20 1.29 -29.94
CA GLU A 19 -2.88 0.10 -29.43
C GLU A 19 -2.16 -0.52 -28.23
N HIS A 20 -0.82 -0.46 -28.17
CA HIS A 20 -0.05 -0.98 -27.04
C HIS A 20 -0.10 -0.05 -25.83
N ILE A 21 -0.14 1.26 -26.05
CA ILE A 21 -0.29 2.24 -24.98
C ILE A 21 -1.68 2.07 -24.33
N LYS A 22 -2.72 1.82 -25.13
CA LYS A 22 -4.09 1.58 -24.69
C LYS A 22 -4.30 0.28 -23.90
N MET A 23 -3.29 -0.58 -23.80
CA MET A 23 -3.35 -1.77 -22.93
C MET A 23 -3.23 -1.41 -21.44
N PHE A 24 -2.71 -0.23 -21.12
CA PHE A 24 -2.51 0.24 -19.75
C PHE A 24 -3.68 1.12 -19.30
N ASN A 25 -3.85 1.26 -17.97
CA ASN A 25 -4.83 2.20 -17.43
C ASN A 25 -4.42 3.64 -17.82
N PRO A 26 -5.32 4.40 -18.48
CA PRO A 26 -4.99 5.73 -19.01
C PRO A 26 -4.65 6.74 -17.91
N ASP A 27 -5.28 6.64 -16.73
CA ASP A 27 -5.02 7.54 -15.60
C ASP A 27 -3.58 7.35 -15.10
N PHE A 28 -3.08 6.11 -15.05
CA PHE A 28 -1.70 5.84 -14.63
C PHE A 28 -0.67 6.25 -15.68
N VAL A 29 -0.99 6.04 -16.97
CA VAL A 29 -0.13 6.52 -18.06
C VAL A 29 -0.01 8.05 -17.98
N GLU A 30 -1.14 8.74 -17.86
CA GLU A 30 -1.16 10.20 -17.83
C GLU A 30 -0.48 10.75 -16.57
N GLN A 31 -0.79 10.20 -15.40
CA GLN A 31 -0.29 10.74 -14.13
C GLN A 31 1.19 10.44 -13.87
N TYR A 32 1.68 9.28 -14.31
CA TYR A 32 3.00 8.79 -13.90
C TYR A 32 3.99 8.60 -15.06
N CYS A 33 3.53 8.58 -16.30
CA CYS A 33 4.37 8.31 -17.47
C CYS A 33 4.36 9.43 -18.52
N THR A 34 3.47 10.42 -18.38
CA THR A 34 3.40 11.58 -19.26
C THR A 34 3.95 12.83 -18.58
N ILE A 35 4.78 13.60 -19.28
CA ILE A 35 5.24 14.93 -18.87
C ILE A 35 5.19 15.84 -20.10
N ASN A 36 4.58 17.02 -20.00
CA ASN A 36 4.50 17.99 -21.12
C ASN A 36 3.98 17.33 -22.41
N ASP A 37 2.88 16.57 -22.31
CA ASP A 37 2.26 15.76 -23.38
C ASP A 37 3.10 14.62 -23.98
N LYS A 38 4.34 14.44 -23.49
CA LYS A 38 5.29 13.43 -23.94
C LYS A 38 5.18 12.17 -23.09
N LEU A 39 5.03 11.01 -23.73
CA LEU A 39 5.06 9.73 -23.04
C LEU A 39 6.52 9.32 -22.82
N ILE A 40 7.02 9.45 -21.59
CA ILE A 40 8.44 9.24 -21.27
C ILE A 40 8.72 7.83 -20.71
N GLY A 41 7.68 7.04 -20.45
CA GLY A 41 7.79 5.70 -19.90
C GLY A 41 6.50 4.89 -20.06
N LEU A 42 6.52 3.64 -19.59
CA LEU A 42 5.32 2.81 -19.46
C LEU A 42 5.29 2.20 -18.05
N PRO A 43 4.12 2.06 -17.43
CA PRO A 43 4.01 1.49 -16.09
C PRO A 43 4.25 -0.03 -16.15
N VAL A 44 5.33 -0.49 -15.50
CA VAL A 44 5.65 -1.93 -15.39
C VAL A 44 5.04 -2.53 -14.12
N THR A 45 5.20 -1.84 -12.99
CA THR A 45 4.71 -2.27 -11.68
C THR A 45 4.14 -1.06 -10.94
N LEU A 46 3.05 -1.27 -10.23
CA LEU A 46 2.47 -0.29 -9.31
C LEU A 46 2.64 -0.79 -7.88
N SER A 47 3.05 0.12 -6.99
CA SER A 47 3.25 -0.17 -5.59
C SER A 47 2.30 0.69 -4.77
N PHE A 48 1.49 0.04 -3.92
CA PHE A 48 0.55 0.70 -3.03
C PHE A 48 0.85 0.32 -1.58
N SER A 49 0.70 1.29 -0.68
CA SER A 49 0.68 1.04 0.75
C SER A 49 -0.72 0.58 1.16
N VAL A 50 -0.82 -0.54 1.86
CA VAL A 50 -2.11 -1.12 2.28
C VAL A 50 -2.09 -1.51 3.76
N LEU A 51 -3.26 -1.43 4.40
CA LEU A 51 -3.48 -1.90 5.76
C LEU A 51 -4.04 -3.34 5.69
N TYR A 52 -3.28 -4.33 6.15
CA TYR A 52 -3.82 -5.66 6.41
C TYR A 52 -4.44 -5.74 7.80
N SER A 53 -5.52 -6.48 7.97
CA SER A 53 -6.18 -6.64 9.26
C SER A 53 -6.52 -8.10 9.51
N ASN A 54 -6.22 -8.61 10.70
CA ASN A 54 -6.58 -9.98 11.07
C ASN A 54 -8.08 -10.04 11.40
N ARG A 55 -8.86 -10.46 10.41
CA ARG A 55 -10.32 -10.57 10.52
C ARG A 55 -10.77 -11.50 11.64
N ASN A 56 -10.01 -12.55 11.96
CA ASN A 56 -10.38 -13.48 13.04
C ASN A 56 -10.31 -12.79 14.41
N ILE A 57 -9.28 -11.99 14.65
CA ILE A 57 -9.13 -11.22 15.89
C ILE A 57 -10.20 -10.11 15.96
N LEU A 58 -10.41 -9.39 14.86
CA LEU A 58 -11.45 -8.36 14.81
C LEU A 58 -12.84 -8.96 15.10
N ASN A 59 -13.17 -10.10 14.49
CA ASN A 59 -14.43 -10.80 14.73
C ASN A 59 -14.56 -11.33 16.16
N LYS A 60 -13.49 -11.88 16.75
CA LYS A 60 -13.45 -12.33 18.16
C LYS A 60 -13.89 -11.23 19.13
N TYR A 61 -13.56 -9.97 18.82
CA TYR A 61 -13.88 -8.81 19.65
C TYR A 61 -15.01 -7.94 19.08
N ASN A 62 -15.71 -8.43 18.05
CA ASN A 62 -16.80 -7.72 17.37
C ASN A 62 -16.41 -6.29 16.94
N LYS A 63 -15.22 -6.15 16.34
CA LYS A 63 -14.67 -4.89 15.82
C LYS A 63 -14.72 -4.86 14.30
N ASN A 64 -14.99 -3.67 13.75
CA ASN A 64 -14.93 -3.44 12.31
C ASN A 64 -13.48 -3.26 11.85
N ILE A 65 -13.24 -3.40 10.54
CA ILE A 65 -11.97 -3.00 9.92
C ILE A 65 -11.83 -1.48 10.09
N PRO A 66 -10.75 -0.98 10.71
CA PRO A 66 -10.58 0.45 10.95
C PRO A 66 -10.36 1.19 9.63
N LYS A 67 -10.99 2.36 9.51
CA LYS A 67 -10.91 3.25 8.35
C LYS A 67 -10.11 4.52 8.63
N THR A 68 -9.83 4.80 9.90
CA THR A 68 -9.00 5.92 10.34
C THR A 68 -7.87 5.45 11.25
N TRP A 69 -6.86 6.31 11.41
CA TRP A 69 -5.75 6.04 12.32
C TRP A 69 -6.20 5.96 13.78
N ASP A 70 -7.16 6.81 14.19
CA ASP A 70 -7.72 6.77 15.55
C ASP A 70 -8.47 5.47 15.80
N GLU A 71 -9.31 5.03 14.85
CA GLU A 71 -10.00 3.74 14.93
C GLU A 71 -9.01 2.58 15.03
N LEU A 72 -7.91 2.62 14.26
CA LEU A 72 -6.85 1.62 14.31
C LEU A 72 -6.20 1.58 15.70
N LEU A 73 -5.83 2.75 16.25
CA LEU A 73 -5.18 2.86 17.55
C LEU A 73 -6.09 2.38 18.68
N ASP A 74 -7.34 2.82 18.71
CA ASP A 74 -8.28 2.49 19.78
C ASP A 74 -8.69 1.02 19.73
N THR A 75 -8.98 0.50 18.54
CA THR A 75 -9.28 -0.92 18.34
C THR A 75 -8.09 -1.79 18.78
N SER A 76 -6.87 -1.38 18.42
CA SER A 76 -5.66 -2.10 18.77
C SER A 76 -5.37 -2.11 20.26
N LYS A 77 -5.49 -0.96 20.94
CA LYS A 77 -5.33 -0.85 22.40
C LYS A 77 -6.32 -1.76 23.12
N TYR A 78 -7.59 -1.67 22.75
CA TYR A 78 -8.66 -2.48 23.33
C TYR A 78 -8.37 -3.98 23.19
N ILE A 79 -8.00 -4.44 21.99
CA ILE A 79 -7.72 -5.86 21.74
C ILE A 79 -6.51 -6.33 22.54
N LEU A 80 -5.41 -5.55 22.57
CA LEU A 80 -4.23 -5.91 23.36
C LEU A 80 -4.53 -6.02 24.85
N GLU A 81 -5.32 -5.09 25.39
CA GLU A 81 -5.73 -5.13 26.79
C GLU A 81 -6.58 -6.36 27.10
N MET A 82 -7.57 -6.66 26.25
CA MET A 82 -8.42 -7.84 26.41
C MET A 82 -7.64 -9.15 26.30
N GLU A 83 -6.67 -9.23 25.38
CA GLU A 83 -5.80 -10.40 25.21
C GLU A 83 -4.88 -10.63 26.42
N ARG A 84 -4.33 -9.56 26.99
CA ARG A 84 -3.52 -9.62 28.20
C ARG A 84 -4.34 -10.00 29.42
N THR A 85 -5.47 -9.35 29.65
CA THR A 85 -6.27 -9.54 30.86
C THR A 85 -6.97 -10.90 30.88
N ASN A 86 -7.52 -11.36 29.74
CA ASN A 86 -8.33 -12.59 29.71
C ASN A 86 -7.52 -13.85 29.41
N TYR A 87 -6.37 -13.73 28.74
CA TYR A 87 -5.60 -14.88 28.24
C TYR A 87 -4.11 -14.82 28.59
N ASN A 88 -3.66 -13.79 29.34
CA ASN A 88 -2.25 -13.52 29.61
C ASN A 88 -1.40 -13.48 28.32
N ASN A 89 -2.00 -13.12 27.20
CA ASN A 89 -1.32 -13.09 25.91
C ASN A 89 -0.55 -11.78 25.76
N THR A 90 0.76 -11.84 25.96
CA THR A 90 1.68 -10.71 25.82
C THR A 90 2.45 -10.72 24.49
N GLU A 91 2.28 -11.76 23.67
CA GLU A 91 2.97 -11.92 22.38
C GLU A 91 2.29 -11.17 21.25
N LEU A 92 0.99 -10.91 21.34
CA LEU A 92 0.26 -10.15 20.33
C LEU A 92 0.86 -8.75 20.14
N ARG A 93 0.99 -8.33 18.88
CA ARG A 93 1.42 -6.99 18.49
C ARG A 93 0.29 -6.30 17.74
N ALA A 94 -0.06 -5.09 18.19
CA ALA A 94 -1.15 -4.29 17.64
C ALA A 94 -0.93 -3.85 16.19
N TYR A 95 0.29 -3.43 15.90
CA TYR A 95 0.68 -2.89 14.61
C TYR A 95 2.17 -3.17 14.40
N ASN A 96 2.54 -3.50 13.16
CA ASN A 96 3.92 -3.61 12.73
C ASN A 96 4.08 -2.82 11.43
N GLY A 97 4.87 -1.76 11.49
CA GLY A 97 5.14 -0.89 10.33
C GLY A 97 6.29 -1.38 9.45
N LEU A 98 6.78 -2.60 9.65
CA LEU A 98 7.94 -3.19 8.96
C LEU A 98 9.17 -2.28 9.00
N PHE A 99 9.85 -2.25 10.14
CA PHE A 99 11.24 -1.79 10.18
C PHE A 99 12.19 -2.88 9.68
N ASN A 100 12.13 -3.19 8.38
CA ASN A 100 13.29 -3.77 7.69
C ASN A 100 13.18 -3.52 6.19
N GLY A 101 14.25 -3.03 5.57
CA GLY A 101 14.32 -2.42 4.24
C GLY A 101 14.10 -3.36 3.05
N ILE A 102 13.04 -4.17 3.08
CA ILE A 102 12.60 -4.98 1.95
C ILE A 102 11.15 -4.58 1.68
N TYR A 103 10.93 -4.04 0.50
CA TYR A 103 9.65 -3.54 0.02
C TYR A 103 8.53 -4.57 0.22
N ILE A 104 7.40 -4.07 0.75
CA ILE A 104 6.02 -4.62 0.85
C ILE A 104 5.52 -4.56 2.30
N THR A 105 4.57 -3.66 2.56
CA THR A 105 3.86 -3.52 3.83
C THR A 105 2.92 -4.71 4.06
N PHE A 106 3.23 -5.55 5.04
CA PHE A 106 2.35 -6.54 5.65
C PHE A 106 1.97 -6.09 7.06
N ILE A 107 0.69 -6.15 7.37
CA ILE A 107 0.21 -6.06 8.76
C ILE A 107 -0.30 -7.44 9.12
N SER A 108 0.59 -8.24 9.71
CA SER A 108 0.26 -9.52 10.28
C SER A 108 0.19 -9.39 11.79
N TYR A 109 -0.96 -9.80 12.35
CA TYR A 109 -1.00 -10.22 13.75
C TYR A 109 -0.45 -11.65 13.77
N HIS A 110 0.86 -11.80 14.01
CA HIS A 110 1.48 -13.10 14.24
C HIS A 110 1.33 -13.49 15.72
N TYR A 111 0.90 -14.74 15.95
CA TYR A 111 1.35 -15.49 17.13
C TYR A 111 2.70 -16.11 16.77
N LYS A 112 3.62 -16.11 17.74
CA LYS A 112 4.86 -16.87 17.64
C LYS A 112 4.60 -18.34 17.94
#